data_AF-A0A966WRH0-F1
#
_entry.id   AF-A0A966WRH0-F1
#
_cell.length_a   1.000
_cell.length_b   1.000
_cell.length_c   1.000
_cell.angle_alpha   90.00
_cell.angle_beta   90.00
_cell.angle_gamma   90.00
#
_symmetry.space_group_name_H-M   'P 1'
#
loop_
_entity.id
_entity.type
_entity.pdbx_description
1 polymer ?
#
loop_
_entity_poly.entity_id
_entity_poly.type
_entity_poly.pdbx_seq_one_letter_code
_entity_poly.pdbx_strand_id
1 'polypeptide(L)'
;MSISRRTALALPLAAPALAQPPWPAQTVRYINPYPPGGPTDTLSRRLCQKLSELSGQQFIVENRSGAGGNVGVDAVAKSRPDGYTLG
;
A
#
# COMPACT_ATOMS: atom_id res chain seq x y z
N MET A 1 -4.45 0.42 66.45
CA MET A 1 -3.84 1.11 65.30
C MET A 1 -3.23 0.07 64.38
N SER A 2 -3.77 -0.11 63.17
CA SER A 2 -3.00 -0.23 61.91
C SER A 2 -3.94 -0.69 60.80
N ILE A 3 -4.38 0.25 59.96
CA ILE A 3 -5.08 -0.03 58.70
C ILE A 3 -3.97 -0.18 57.65
N SER A 4 -3.75 -1.43 57.20
CA SER A 4 -2.75 -1.74 56.18
C SER A 4 -3.18 -1.14 54.84
N ARG A 5 -2.26 -0.41 54.20
CA ARG A 5 -2.47 0.39 52.99
C ARG A 5 -2.91 -0.51 51.82
N ARG A 6 -4.09 -0.19 51.26
CA ARG A 6 -4.66 -0.80 50.07
C ARG A 6 -3.66 -0.77 48.91
N THR A 7 -3.17 -1.93 48.52
CA THR A 7 -2.46 -2.12 47.25
C THR A 7 -3.46 -1.90 46.13
N ALA A 8 -3.51 -0.70 45.56
CA ALA A 8 -4.31 -0.41 44.37
C ALA A 8 -3.66 -1.14 43.19
N LEU A 9 -4.23 -2.30 42.82
CA LEU A 9 -3.89 -3.03 41.61
C LEU A 9 -4.35 -2.18 40.42
N ALA A 10 -3.42 -1.44 39.81
CA ALA A 10 -3.68 -0.70 38.59
C ALA A 10 -3.90 -1.71 37.45
N LEU A 11 -5.16 -1.95 37.10
CA LEU A 11 -5.57 -2.74 35.94
C LEU A 11 -5.16 -1.94 34.68
N PRO A 12 -4.36 -2.49 33.76
CA PRO A 12 -4.09 -1.80 32.50
C PRO A 12 -5.40 -1.75 31.71
N LEU A 13 -5.91 -0.54 31.47
CA LEU A 13 -6.97 -0.29 30.50
C LEU A 13 -6.41 -0.64 29.12
N ALA A 14 -6.75 -1.82 28.60
CA ALA A 14 -6.45 -2.21 27.23
C ALA A 14 -7.19 -1.23 26.29
N ALA A 15 -6.44 -0.37 25.59
CA ALA A 15 -6.99 0.43 24.52
C ALA A 15 -7.46 -0.50 23.39
N PRO A 16 -8.61 -0.22 22.73
CA PRO A 16 -9.07 -1.06 21.63
C PRO A 16 -8.04 -1.04 20.50
N ALA A 17 -7.63 -2.23 20.06
CA ALA A 17 -6.81 -2.38 18.87
C ALA A 17 -7.67 -2.00 17.65
N LEU A 18 -7.41 -0.84 17.06
CA LEU A 18 -8.01 -0.47 15.77
C LEU A 18 -7.31 -1.29 14.68
N ALA A 19 -8.05 -2.22 14.07
CA ALA A 19 -7.59 -2.94 12.90
C ALA A 19 -7.28 -1.92 11.77
N GLN A 20 -6.22 -2.18 11.00
CA GLN A 20 -5.94 -1.35 9.84
C GLN A 20 -7.09 -1.50 8.83
N PRO A 21 -7.52 -0.43 8.15
CA PRO A 21 -8.51 -0.53 7.09
C PRO A 21 -8.10 -1.60 6.07
N PRO A 22 -9.04 -2.34 5.48
CA PRO A 22 -8.71 -3.31 4.44
C PRO A 22 -7.97 -2.61 3.30
N TRP A 23 -6.85 -3.17 2.87
CA TRP A 23 -6.12 -2.66 1.72
C TRP A 23 -6.87 -3.05 0.43
N PRO A 24 -6.93 -2.16 -0.57
CA PRO A 24 -6.50 -0.75 -0.55
C PRO A 24 -7.57 0.17 0.03
N ALA A 25 -7.16 1.22 0.76
CA ALA A 25 -8.05 2.26 1.29
C ALA A 25 -7.97 3.61 0.55
N GLN A 26 -7.09 3.69 -0.46
CA GLN A 26 -6.87 4.85 -1.32
C GLN A 26 -6.29 4.39 -2.66
N THR A 27 -6.12 5.31 -3.60
CA THR A 27 -5.53 5.05 -4.92
C THR A 27 -4.16 4.38 -4.84
N VAL A 28 -3.95 3.35 -5.67
CA VAL A 28 -2.69 2.62 -5.82
C VAL A 28 -2.02 3.03 -7.13
N ARG A 29 -0.72 3.33 -7.09
CA ARG A 29 0.11 3.59 -8.26
C ARG A 29 0.77 2.31 -8.73
N TYR A 30 0.70 2.02 -10.03
CA TYR A 30 1.36 0.90 -10.68
C TYR A 30 2.42 1.44 -11.66
N ILE A 31 3.69 1.24 -11.34
CA ILE A 31 4.82 1.70 -12.14
C ILE A 31 5.08 0.68 -13.25
N ASN A 32 4.78 1.05 -14.49
CA ASN A 32 5.20 0.27 -15.66
C ASN A 32 6.59 0.75 -16.11
N PRO A 33 7.63 -0.12 -16.12
CA PRO A 33 8.99 0.26 -16.50
C PRO A 33 9.19 0.45 -18.02
N TYR A 34 8.13 0.39 -18.83
CA TYR A 34 8.17 0.49 -20.29
C TYR A 34 7.31 1.65 -20.84
N PRO A 35 7.58 2.10 -22.10
CA PRO A 35 6.82 3.18 -22.73
C PRO A 35 5.31 2.92 -22.83
N PRO A 36 4.48 3.98 -22.80
CA PRO A 36 3.04 3.86 -22.98
C PRO A 36 2.68 3.33 -24.37
N GLY A 37 1.56 2.62 -24.48
CA GLY A 37 1.07 2.02 -25.73
C GLY A 37 1.74 0.71 -26.15
N GLY A 38 2.81 0.28 -25.47
CA GLY A 38 3.45 -1.02 -25.69
C GLY A 38 2.65 -2.22 -25.13
N PRO A 39 3.13 -3.45 -25.36
CA PRO A 39 2.46 -4.66 -24.86
C PRO A 39 2.36 -4.67 -23.32
N THR A 40 3.44 -4.29 -22.62
CA THR A 40 3.43 -4.22 -21.14
C THR A 40 2.45 -3.16 -20.64
N ASP A 41 2.35 -2.01 -21.31
CA ASP A 41 1.41 -0.96 -20.93
C ASP A 41 -0.05 -1.39 -21.11
N THR A 42 -0.34 -2.06 -22.22
CA THR A 42 -1.68 -2.60 -22.49
C THR A 42 -2.08 -3.62 -21.42
N LEU A 43 -1.18 -4.53 -21.04
CA LEU A 43 -1.40 -5.49 -19.96
C LEU A 43 -1.57 -4.79 -18.60
N SER A 44 -0.71 -3.82 -18.28
CA SER A 44 -0.76 -3.04 -17.04
C SER A 44 -2.12 -2.35 -16.88
N ARG A 45 -2.63 -1.73 -17.95
CA ARG A 45 -3.93 -1.04 -17.93
C ARG A 45 -5.09 -2.00 -17.70
N ARG A 46 -5.08 -3.18 -18.34
CA ARG A 46 -6.10 -4.21 -18.09
C ARG A 46 -6.05 -4.75 -16.67
N LEU A 47 -4.84 -4.98 -16.14
CA LEU A 47 -4.64 -5.40 -14.76
C LEU A 47 -5.19 -4.35 -13.78
N CYS A 48 -4.77 -3.10 -13.92
CA CYS A 48 -5.22 -1.99 -13.07
C CYS A 48 -6.73 -1.77 -13.14
N GLN A 49 -7.34 -1.88 -14.33
CA GLN A 49 -8.79 -1.86 -14.46
C GLN A 49 -9.42 -2.97 -13.62
N LYS A 50 -8.94 -4.22 -13.75
CA LYS A 50 -9.52 -5.34 -13.03
C LYS A 50 -9.36 -5.24 -11.52
N LEU A 51 -8.20 -4.78 -11.05
CA LEU A 51 -7.96 -4.53 -9.63
C LEU A 51 -8.86 -3.43 -9.09
N SER A 52 -9.14 -2.41 -9.91
CA SER A 52 -10.07 -1.34 -9.53
C SER A 52 -11.51 -1.86 -9.38
N GLU A 53 -11.96 -2.73 -10.29
CA GLU A 53 -13.28 -3.38 -10.20
C GLU A 53 -13.41 -4.24 -8.94
N LEU A 54 -12.35 -4.98 -8.57
CA LEU A 54 -12.38 -5.93 -7.45
C LEU A 54 -12.29 -5.24 -6.08
N SER A 55 -11.54 -4.14 -5.99
CA SER A 55 -11.27 -3.45 -4.72
C SER A 55 -12.16 -2.24 -4.47
N GLY A 56 -12.76 -1.66 -5.52
CA GLY A 56 -13.45 -0.37 -5.45
C GLY A 56 -12.53 0.84 -5.32
N GLN A 57 -11.20 0.65 -5.27
CA GLN A 57 -10.21 1.73 -5.29
C GLN A 57 -9.56 1.85 -6.66
N GLN A 58 -9.07 3.04 -7.01
CA GLN A 58 -8.43 3.25 -8.30
C GLN A 58 -7.00 2.71 -8.33
N PHE A 59 -6.64 2.04 -9.42
CA PHE A 59 -5.26 1.66 -9.75
C PHE A 59 -4.80 2.45 -10.99
N ILE A 60 -3.75 3.25 -10.85
CA ILE A 60 -3.27 4.16 -11.92
C ILE A 60 -1.93 3.66 -12.46
N VAL A 61 -1.85 3.48 -13.77
CA VAL A 61 -0.58 3.16 -14.46
C VAL A 61 0.26 4.42 -14.63
N GLU A 62 1.51 4.36 -14.19
CA GLU A 62 2.54 5.39 -14.39
C GLU A 62 3.72 4.78 -15.17
N ASN A 63 3.96 5.25 -16.40
CA ASN A 63 5.05 4.76 -17.22
C ASN A 63 6.38 5.44 -16.84
N ARG A 64 7.37 4.66 -16.41
CA ARG A 64 8.75 5.10 -16.09
C ARG A 64 9.77 4.30 -16.89
N SER A 65 9.90 4.64 -18.18
CA SER A 65 10.83 3.98 -19.09
C SER A 65 12.28 4.49 -18.95
N GLY A 66 13.24 3.62 -19.26
CA GLY A 66 14.65 3.98 -19.38
C GLY A 66 15.59 2.86 -18.94
N ALA A 67 16.81 2.83 -19.51
CA ALA A 67 17.85 1.87 -19.16
C ALA A 67 17.37 0.40 -19.12
N GLY A 68 16.60 -0.03 -20.12
CA GLY A 68 16.06 -1.40 -20.19
C GLY A 68 14.99 -1.73 -19.13
N GLY A 69 14.47 -0.73 -18.40
CA GLY A 69 13.49 -0.88 -17.33
C GLY A 69 14.03 -0.53 -15.94
N ASN A 70 15.35 -0.39 -15.79
CA ASN A 70 15.99 -0.13 -14.49
C ASN A 70 15.52 1.17 -13.84
N VAL A 71 15.13 2.19 -14.61
CA VAL A 71 14.58 3.45 -14.07
C VAL A 71 13.25 3.22 -13.34
N GLY A 72 12.36 2.39 -13.91
CA GLY A 72 11.09 2.03 -13.27
C GLY A 72 11.30 1.14 -12.05
N VAL A 73 12.19 0.15 -12.15
CA VAL A 73 12.55 -0.73 -11.02
C VAL A 73 13.14 0.07 -9.85
N ASP A 74 14.05 1.01 -10.12
CA ASP A 74 14.61 1.90 -9.09
C ASP A 74 13.53 2.77 -8.42
N ALA A 75 12.56 3.27 -9.20
CA ALA A 75 11.45 4.04 -8.67
C ALA A 75 10.53 3.22 -7.75
N VAL A 76 10.28 1.94 -8.07
CA VAL A 76 9.56 1.01 -7.19
C VAL A 76 10.37 0.72 -5.94
N ALA A 77 11.67 0.41 -6.08
CA ALA A 77 12.55 0.07 -4.97
C ALA A 77 12.70 1.21 -3.94
N LYS A 78 12.65 2.46 -4.39
CA LYS A 78 12.72 3.66 -3.53
C LYS A 78 11.35 4.16 -3.04
N SER A 79 10.27 3.48 -3.41
CA SER A 79 8.93 3.87 -2.97
C SER A 79 8.71 3.58 -1.49
N ARG A 80 7.68 4.19 -0.90
CA ARG A 80 7.27 3.87 0.47
C ARG A 80 6.79 2.41 0.51
N PRO A 81 7.23 1.59 1.47
CA PRO A 81 6.82 0.19 1.60
C PRO A 81 5.44 0.06 2.28
N ASP A 82 4.45 0.79 1.78
CA ASP A 82 3.09 0.85 2.34
C ASP A 82 2.01 0.23 1.44
N GLY A 83 2.43 -0.40 0.34
CA GLY A 83 1.54 -1.12 -0.58
C GLY A 83 0.77 -0.23 -1.57
N TYR A 84 1.03 1.08 -1.61
CA TYR A 84 0.38 2.00 -2.56
C TYR A 84 1.22 2.32 -3.80
N THR A 85 2.41 1.74 -3.90
CA THR A 85 3.22 1.71 -5.13
C THR A 85 3.56 0.26 -5.48
N LEU A 86 3.15 -0.17 -6.66
CA LEU A 86 3.38 -1.49 -7.23
C LEU A 86 4.20 -1.36 -8.52
N GLY A 87 4.81 -2.45 -9.00
CA GLY A 87 5.56 -2.52 -10.26
C GLY A 87 5.28 -3.82 -10.99
#